data_AF-A0A2W6E5L5-F1
#
_entry.id   AF-A0A2W6E5L5-F1
#
_cell.length_a   1.000
_cell.length_b   1.000
_cell.length_c   1.000
_cell.angle_alpha   90.00
_cell.angle_beta   90.00
_cell.angle_gamma   90.00
#
_symmetry.space_group_name_H-M   'P 1'
#
loop_
_entity.id
_entity.type
_entity.pdbx_description
1 polymer ?
#
loop_
_entity_poly.entity_id
_entity_poly.type
_entity_poly.pdbx_seq_one_letter_code
_entity_poly.pdbx_strand_id
1 'polypeptide(L)'
;MVEDRFTRELADLIDETESLERDVVPSGTSRSRRSPQDPAQVYSIRIPVDRIDQLRQAAEREGTTASALIRKLVVDYLDGVPVPPPRSATDPSQAILDELREIKARLPALKDPAH
;
A
#
# COMPACT_ATOMS: atom_id res chain seq x y z
N MET A 1 -10.32 0.48 -37.86
CA MET A 1 -10.07 -0.98 -37.80
C MET A 1 -8.81 -1.32 -36.97
N VAL A 2 -8.42 -0.47 -36.00
CA VAL A 2 -7.22 -0.65 -35.15
C VAL A 2 -7.61 -0.90 -33.68
N GLU A 3 -8.75 -0.36 -33.25
CA GLU A 3 -9.29 -0.54 -31.88
C GLU A 3 -9.53 -2.00 -31.53
N ASP A 4 -9.97 -2.81 -32.50
CA ASP A 4 -10.39 -4.20 -32.29
C ASP A 4 -9.24 -5.16 -31.93
N ARG A 5 -7.99 -4.84 -32.31
CA ARG A 5 -6.82 -5.63 -31.89
C ARG A 5 -6.39 -5.33 -30.46
N PHE A 6 -6.51 -4.07 -30.05
CA PHE A 6 -6.02 -3.62 -28.75
C PHE A 6 -6.94 -4.07 -27.60
N THR A 7 -8.26 -4.07 -27.82
CA THR A 7 -9.22 -4.68 -26.88
C THR A 7 -9.02 -6.18 -26.74
N ARG A 8 -8.63 -6.86 -27.82
CA ARG A 8 -8.36 -8.30 -27.80
C ARG A 8 -7.09 -8.63 -27.03
N GLU A 9 -6.02 -7.87 -27.26
CA GLU A 9 -4.75 -8.02 -26.54
C GLU A 9 -4.87 -7.72 -25.04
N LEU A 10 -5.72 -6.75 -24.67
CA LEU A 10 -6.05 -6.49 -23.26
C LEU A 10 -6.92 -7.59 -22.63
N ALA A 11 -7.87 -8.15 -23.38
CA ALA A 11 -8.70 -9.26 -22.90
C ALA A 11 -7.88 -10.54 -22.69
N ASP A 12 -6.98 -10.84 -23.64
CA ASP A 12 -6.07 -12.00 -23.56
C ASP A 12 -5.13 -11.85 -22.34
N LEU A 13 -4.64 -10.63 -22.05
CA LEU A 13 -3.81 -10.36 -20.88
C LEU A 13 -4.59 -10.55 -19.57
N ILE A 14 -5.85 -10.12 -19.49
CA ILE A 14 -6.70 -10.29 -18.31
C ILE A 14 -6.99 -11.77 -18.06
N ASP A 15 -7.32 -12.54 -19.10
CA ASP A 15 -7.64 -13.97 -19.00
C ASP A 15 -6.41 -14.81 -18.59
N GLU A 16 -5.21 -14.43 -19.07
CA GLU A 16 -3.94 -15.01 -18.63
C GLU A 16 -3.64 -14.68 -17.15
N THR A 17 -4.09 -13.52 -16.66
CA THR A 17 -3.94 -13.15 -15.24
C THR A 17 -4.95 -13.90 -14.35
N GLU A 18 -6.21 -14.08 -14.79
CA GLU A 18 -7.24 -14.82 -14.03
C GLU A 18 -6.97 -16.33 -13.96
N SER A 19 -6.36 -16.90 -15.01
CA SER A 19 -5.97 -18.32 -15.02
C SER A 19 -4.88 -18.67 -13.99
N LEU A 20 -4.11 -17.68 -13.52
CA LEU A 20 -3.10 -17.87 -12.47
C LEU A 20 -3.69 -17.84 -11.04
N GLU A 21 -4.95 -17.46 -10.86
CA GLU A 21 -5.60 -17.36 -9.55
C GLU A 21 -6.45 -18.59 -9.19
N ARG A 22 -6.68 -19.52 -10.14
CA ARG A 22 -7.51 -20.70 -9.94
C ARG A 22 -6.66 -21.96 -9.74
N ASP A 23 -6.02 -22.07 -8.58
CA ASP A 23 -5.74 -23.32 -7.86
C ASP A 23 -4.73 -23.09 -6.72
N VAL A 24 -5.17 -22.53 -5.59
CA VAL A 24 -4.41 -22.63 -4.33
C VAL A 24 -5.34 -23.05 -3.20
N VAL A 25 -5.63 -24.35 -3.15
CA VAL A 25 -6.00 -25.03 -1.91
C VAL A 25 -4.73 -25.09 -1.05
N PRO A 26 -4.70 -24.59 0.19
CA PRO A 26 -3.45 -24.54 0.96
C PRO A 26 -3.15 -25.94 1.51
N SER A 27 -2.45 -26.75 0.71
CA SER A 27 -1.82 -27.99 1.16
C SER A 27 -0.32 -27.88 0.93
N GLY A 28 0.45 -27.93 2.02
CA GLY A 28 1.87 -28.25 1.98
C GLY A 28 2.79 -27.11 1.54
N THR A 29 3.61 -26.65 2.49
CA THR A 29 4.97 -26.13 2.33
C THR A 29 5.41 -25.73 0.91
N SER A 30 5.34 -24.44 0.57
CA SER A 30 6.22 -23.87 -0.45
C SER A 30 6.67 -22.47 -0.04
N ARG A 31 8.00 -22.34 0.07
CA ARG A 31 8.71 -21.12 0.41
C ARG A 31 8.99 -20.40 -0.90
N SER A 32 8.24 -19.35 -1.24
CA SER A 32 8.67 -18.43 -2.29
C SER A 32 9.58 -17.35 -1.69
N ARG A 33 10.88 -17.50 -1.96
CA ARG A 33 11.97 -16.57 -1.61
C ARG A 33 12.11 -15.56 -2.76
N ARG A 34 11.42 -14.43 -2.65
CA ARG A 34 11.77 -13.06 -3.08
C ARG A 34 10.47 -12.29 -3.19
N SER A 35 10.21 -11.43 -2.21
CA SER A 35 9.23 -10.36 -2.38
C SER A 35 9.65 -9.55 -3.61
N PRO A 36 8.74 -9.23 -4.54
CA PRO A 36 9.04 -8.33 -5.65
C PRO A 36 9.72 -7.07 -5.09
N GLN A 37 10.82 -6.66 -5.71
CA GLN A 37 11.68 -5.60 -5.17
C GLN A 37 11.00 -4.22 -5.20
N ASP A 38 9.97 -4.08 -6.04
CA ASP A 38 9.06 -2.93 -6.11
C ASP A 38 7.67 -3.40 -6.63
N PRO A 39 6.77 -3.87 -5.75
CA PRO A 39 5.45 -4.32 -6.17
C PRO A 39 4.59 -3.10 -6.54
N ALA A 40 4.11 -3.04 -7.78
CA ALA A 40 3.11 -2.06 -8.17
C ALA A 40 1.77 -2.39 -7.49
N GLN A 41 1.27 -1.48 -6.67
CA GLN A 41 -0.04 -1.60 -6.04
C GLN A 41 -1.08 -0.77 -6.81
N VAL A 42 -2.19 -1.39 -7.17
CA VAL A 42 -3.32 -0.70 -7.82
C VAL A 42 -4.28 -0.19 -6.74
N TYR A 43 -4.64 1.09 -6.85
CA TYR A 43 -5.63 1.73 -5.99
C TYR A 43 -6.77 2.31 -6.85
N SER A 44 -8.00 2.12 -6.39
CA SER A 44 -9.17 2.78 -6.98
C SER A 44 -9.44 4.10 -6.25
N ILE A 45 -9.45 5.21 -6.98
CA ILE A 45 -9.77 6.54 -6.46
C ILE A 45 -11.03 7.10 -7.11
N ARG A 46 -11.81 7.87 -6.36
CA ARG A 46 -12.99 8.58 -6.89
C ARG A 46 -12.58 9.99 -7.29
N ILE A 47 -12.70 10.29 -8.58
CA ILE A 47 -12.43 11.61 -9.16
C ILE A 47 -13.75 12.17 -9.70
N PRO A 48 -14.10 13.44 -9.43
CA PRO A 48 -15.25 14.09 -10.05
C PRO A 48 -15.19 14.01 -11.59
N VAL A 49 -16.35 13.83 -12.24
CA VAL A 49 -16.42 13.61 -13.70
C VAL A 49 -15.86 14.79 -14.50
N ASP A 50 -16.08 16.02 -14.04
CA ASP A 50 -15.52 17.22 -14.65
C ASP A 50 -13.98 17.25 -14.58
N ARG A 51 -13.39 16.65 -13.55
CA ARG A 51 -11.93 16.63 -13.33
C ARG A 51 -11.24 15.50 -14.07
N ILE A 52 -11.89 14.36 -14.28
CA ILE A 52 -11.31 13.27 -15.08
C ILE A 52 -11.18 13.68 -16.55
N ASP A 53 -12.13 14.47 -17.08
CA ASP A 53 -12.06 14.94 -18.47
C ASP A 53 -10.95 15.99 -18.66
N GLN A 54 -10.79 16.91 -17.69
CA GLN A 54 -9.67 17.84 -17.69
C GLN A 54 -8.31 17.11 -17.63
N LEU A 55 -8.22 16.05 -16.82
CA LEU A 55 -7.02 15.24 -16.71
C LEU A 55 -6.71 14.50 -18.02
N ARG A 56 -7.71 13.94 -18.70
CA ARG A 56 -7.54 13.31 -20.01
C ARG A 56 -6.98 14.28 -21.03
N GLN A 57 -7.54 15.48 -21.12
CA GLN A 57 -7.03 16.54 -22.02
C GLN A 57 -5.60 16.98 -21.67
N ALA A 58 -5.25 17.00 -20.37
CA ALA A 58 -3.88 17.29 -19.94
C ALA A 58 -2.91 16.17 -20.36
N ALA A 59 -3.32 14.91 -20.19
CA ALA A 59 -2.51 13.76 -20.57
C ALA A 59 -2.31 13.68 -22.09
N GLU A 60 -3.34 13.97 -22.89
CA GLU A 60 -3.24 14.06 -24.35
C GLU A 60 -2.23 15.12 -24.78
N ARG A 61 -2.24 16.30 -24.16
CA ARG A 61 -1.25 17.36 -24.43
C ARG A 61 0.19 16.94 -24.10
N GLU A 62 0.37 16.08 -23.10
CA GLU A 62 1.67 15.51 -22.74
C GLU A 62 2.01 14.20 -23.49
N GLY A 63 1.12 13.72 -24.38
CA GLY A 63 1.33 12.48 -25.12
C GLY A 63 1.34 11.23 -24.23
N THR A 64 0.63 11.26 -23.11
CA THR A 64 0.60 10.19 -22.11
C THR A 64 -0.84 9.79 -21.74
N THR A 65 -1.00 8.78 -20.89
CA THR A 65 -2.31 8.38 -20.36
C THR A 65 -2.63 9.13 -19.07
N ALA A 66 -3.91 9.30 -18.77
CA ALA A 66 -4.36 9.93 -17.51
C ALA A 66 -3.76 9.24 -16.27
N SER A 67 -3.67 7.91 -16.27
CA SER A 67 -3.08 7.14 -15.16
C SER A 67 -1.58 7.37 -15.01
N ALA A 68 -0.85 7.44 -16.12
CA ALA A 68 0.58 7.74 -16.11
C ALA A 68 0.86 9.17 -15.63
N LEU A 69 0.03 10.12 -16.05
CA LEU A 69 0.10 11.51 -15.58
C LEU A 69 -0.18 11.62 -14.08
N ILE A 70 -1.24 10.97 -13.57
CA ILE A 70 -1.51 10.92 -12.12
C ILE A 70 -0.32 10.32 -11.38
N ARG A 71 0.21 9.18 -11.84
CA ARG A 71 1.34 8.51 -11.18
C ARG A 71 2.53 9.45 -11.08
N LYS A 72 2.90 10.13 -12.17
CA LYS A 72 4.00 11.09 -12.20
C LYS A 72 3.76 12.22 -11.19
N LEU A 73 2.60 12.87 -11.23
CA LEU A 73 2.26 13.97 -10.32
C LEU A 73 2.28 13.55 -8.84
N VAL A 74 1.83 12.33 -8.53
CA VAL A 74 1.86 11.79 -7.16
C VAL A 74 3.29 11.55 -6.70
N VAL A 75 4.14 10.97 -7.54
CA VAL A 75 5.56 10.76 -7.21
C VAL A 75 6.27 12.10 -7.03
N ASP A 76 6.12 13.04 -7.98
CA ASP A 76 6.72 14.37 -7.91
C ASP A 76 6.27 15.13 -6.64
N TYR A 77 5.00 14.98 -6.26
CA TYR A 77 4.48 15.53 -5.01
C TYR A 77 5.17 14.88 -3.80
N LEU A 78 5.22 13.55 -3.72
CA LEU A 78 5.81 12.83 -2.59
C LEU A 78 7.31 13.08 -2.45
N ASP A 79 8.05 13.19 -3.55
CA ASP A 79 9.48 13.52 -3.54
C ASP A 79 9.73 14.93 -2.96
N GLY A 80 8.76 15.84 -3.14
CA GLY A 80 8.79 17.19 -2.57
C GLY A 80 8.27 17.29 -1.13
N VAL A 81 7.55 16.28 -0.63
CA VAL A 81 7.06 16.27 0.76
C VAL A 81 8.17 15.70 1.65
N PRO A 82 8.70 16.46 2.63
CA PRO A 82 9.59 15.88 3.62
C PRO A 82 8.84 14.77 4.35
N VAL A 83 9.29 13.52 4.14
CA VAL A 83 8.79 12.36 4.88
C VAL A 83 9.07 12.67 6.34
N PRO A 84 8.04 12.94 7.18
CA PRO A 84 8.30 13.08 8.61
C PRO A 84 9.00 11.79 9.03
N PRO A 85 10.06 11.87 9.85
CA PRO A 85 10.70 10.65 10.36
C PRO A 85 9.57 9.75 10.83
N PRO A 86 9.60 8.44 10.51
CA PRO A 86 8.59 7.51 11.00
C PRO A 86 8.48 7.86 12.47
N ARG A 87 7.31 8.36 12.91
CA ARG A 87 7.13 8.83 14.30
C ARG A 87 7.77 7.74 15.09
N SER A 88 8.93 8.03 15.70
CA SER A 88 9.71 6.98 16.31
C SER A 88 8.71 6.36 17.23
N ALA A 89 8.33 5.13 16.91
CA ALA A 89 7.65 4.33 17.87
C ALA A 89 8.72 4.27 18.95
N THR A 90 8.61 5.14 19.96
CA THR A 90 8.52 4.61 21.30
C THR A 90 7.53 3.50 21.11
N ASP A 91 8.05 2.30 20.84
CA ASP A 91 7.27 1.12 20.58
C ASP A 91 6.22 1.17 21.68
N PRO A 92 4.93 1.35 21.37
CA PRO A 92 3.94 1.57 22.42
C PRO A 92 4.04 0.43 23.43
N SER A 93 4.46 -0.74 22.96
CA SER A 93 4.90 -1.88 23.76
C SER A 93 6.02 -1.55 24.74
N GLN A 94 7.09 -0.85 24.35
CA GLN A 94 8.19 -0.48 25.24
C GLN A 94 7.79 0.57 26.28
N ALA A 95 6.99 1.58 25.90
CA ALA A 95 6.44 2.53 26.86
C ALA A 95 5.52 1.84 27.88
N ILE A 96 4.63 0.97 27.40
CA ILE A 96 3.74 0.15 28.26
C ILE A 96 4.57 -0.80 29.13
N LEU A 97 5.65 -1.40 28.62
CA LEU A 97 6.52 -2.29 29.38
C LEU A 97 7.27 -1.56 30.49
N ASP A 98 7.73 -0.33 30.24
CA ASP A 98 8.36 0.51 31.27
C ASP A 98 7.35 0.94 32.35
N GLU A 99 6.12 1.30 31.94
CA GLU A 99 5.02 1.66 32.85
C GLU A 99 4.57 0.45 33.71
N LEU A 100 4.44 -0.73 33.11
CA LEU A 100 4.16 -1.98 33.83
C LEU A 100 5.30 -2.39 34.77
N ARG A 101 6.55 -2.13 34.40
CA ARG A 101 7.72 -2.37 35.25
C ARG A 101 7.72 -1.43 36.46
N GLU A 102 7.34 -0.17 36.28
CA GLU A 102 7.19 0.79 37.38
C GLU A 102 6.04 0.41 38.34
N ILE A 103 4.88 -0.01 37.80
CA ILE A 103 3.74 -0.49 38.60
C ILE A 103 4.13 -1.75 39.38
N LYS A 104 4.81 -2.71 38.75
CA LYS A 104 5.28 -3.94 39.40
C LYS A 104 6.31 -3.67 40.49
N ALA A 105 7.16 -2.66 40.33
CA ALA A 105 8.12 -2.23 41.35
C ALA A 105 7.46 -1.54 42.56
N ARG A 106 6.28 -0.92 42.38
CA ARG A 106 5.45 -0.37 43.47
C ARG A 106 4.59 -1.41 44.19
N LEU A 107 4.25 -2.52 43.53
CA LEU A 107 3.44 -3.60 44.10
C LEU A 107 3.96 -4.21 45.43
N PRO A 108 5.28 -4.40 45.68
CA PRO A 108 5.75 -4.93 46.97
C PRO A 108 5.45 -4.01 48.14
N ALA A 109 5.25 -2.70 47.94
CA ALA A 109 4.88 -1.76 48.99
C ALA A 109 3.40 -1.85 49.41
N LEU A 110 2.55 -2.53 48.64
CA LEU A 110 1.14 -2.77 48.97
C LEU A 110 0.88 -4.18 49.53
N LYS A 111 1.87 -5.09 49.47
CA LYS A 111 1.69 -6.49 49.89
C LYS A 111 2.05 -6.75 51.35
N ASP A 112 2.68 -5.79 52.03
CA ASP A 112 2.86 -5.79 53.48
C ASP A 112 2.12 -4.60 54.13
N PRO A 113 0.79 -4.66 54.32
CA PRO A 113 0.19 -4.05 55.49
C PRO A 113 0.45 -4.99 56.68
N ALA A 114 1.57 -4.78 57.36
CA ALA A 114 1.73 -5.29 58.72
C ALA A 114 0.80 -4.48 59.64
N HIS A 115 -0.03 -5.23 60.39
CA HIS A 115 -0.97 -4.86 61.46
C HIS A 115 -2.38 -4.40 61.07
#